data_AF-A0A933EX00-F1
#
_entry.id   AF-A0A933EX00-F1
#
_cell.length_a   1.000
_cell.length_b   1.000
_cell.length_c   1.000
_cell.angle_alpha   90.00
_cell.angle_beta   90.00
_cell.angle_gamma   90.00
#
_symmetry.space_group_name_H-M   'P 1'
#
loop_
_entity.id
_entity.type
_entity.pdbx_description
1 polymer ?
#
loop_
_entity_poly.entity_id
_entity_poly.type
_entity_poly.pdbx_seq_one_letter_code
_entity_poly.pdbx_strand_id
1 'polypeptide(L)'
;MRRQLLVGLAVGGGLVIGISLVVWAGTQGWLGPNGKPKRLLIAADRAVTHGQFGEAQGDLEELLATFPDSPLADEALFQLGQVHQQQDQPVEARAAYRLLLERFPSSPLATQTQERLGTVNVTVFFSPVVTEADAAYEVKAGDTLGAIATHHHVTLELLKRANGLTNDLIRPRQKLKIPRGAFTILVDKSQNQLLVTQDNQFFKSYAVATGTDGSTPTGTFKIVNKLVNPVWYRQGAVVPPESPENILGTRWLGFDKKGYGIHGSVDPSGIGKQVTAGCVRMHNQDVEELFALIPLGTDVTIVD
;
A
#
# COMPACT_ATOMS: atom_id res chain seq x y z
N MET A 1 8.45 -26.87 6.09
CA MET A 1 8.93 -25.80 6.99
C MET A 1 8.78 -24.46 6.26
N ARG A 2 7.69 -23.73 6.51
CA ARG A 2 7.50 -22.38 5.95
C ARG A 2 8.22 -21.38 6.83
N ARG A 3 9.27 -20.72 6.32
CA ARG A 3 9.88 -19.56 6.96
C ARG A 3 8.96 -18.36 6.70
N GLN A 4 8.28 -17.88 7.73
CA GLN A 4 7.67 -16.55 7.70
C GLN A 4 8.80 -15.54 7.89
N LEU A 5 9.02 -14.65 6.93
CA LEU A 5 9.85 -13.47 7.15
C LEU A 5 9.09 -12.54 8.11
N LEU A 6 9.47 -12.60 9.39
CA LEU A 6 9.22 -11.54 10.34
C LEU A 6 10.11 -10.36 9.95
N VAL A 7 9.52 -9.34 9.31
CA VAL A 7 10.14 -8.01 9.27
C VAL A 7 9.79 -7.34 10.60
N GLY A 8 10.60 -7.61 11.62
CA GLY A 8 10.67 -6.78 12.82
C GLY A 8 11.61 -5.61 12.55
N LEU A 9 11.13 -4.38 12.69
CA LEU A 9 11.98 -3.19 12.74
C LEU A 9 11.54 -2.31 13.91
N ALA A 10 12.51 -2.07 14.79
CA ALA A 10 12.39 -1.35 16.04
C ALA A 10 12.61 0.17 15.88
N VAL A 11 11.70 0.92 16.52
CA VAL A 11 11.80 2.17 17.30
C VAL A 11 12.56 3.40 16.77
N GLY A 12 11.81 4.51 16.71
CA GLY A 12 12.27 5.89 16.96
C GLY A 12 11.59 6.91 16.01
N GLY A 13 10.91 7.97 16.41
CA GLY A 13 10.42 8.47 17.69
C GLY A 13 9.57 9.72 17.39
N GLY A 14 8.43 9.90 18.05
CA GLY A 14 7.56 11.08 17.87
C GLY A 14 6.15 10.86 18.40
N LEU A 15 5.91 11.31 19.63
CA LEU A 15 4.64 11.40 20.37
C LEU A 15 3.66 10.22 20.23
N VAL A 16 3.89 9.18 21.04
CA VAL A 16 2.86 8.21 21.43
C VAL A 16 2.33 8.62 22.79
N ILE A 17 1.02 8.87 22.90
CA ILE A 17 0.36 8.98 24.21
C ILE A 17 0.41 7.57 24.81
N GLY A 18 1.33 7.38 25.75
CA GLY A 18 1.56 6.11 26.42
C GLY A 18 0.41 5.75 27.36
N ILE A 19 -0.14 4.55 27.16
CA ILE A 19 -0.70 3.75 28.25
C ILE A 19 0.10 2.45 28.25
N SER A 20 1.11 2.40 29.11
CA SER A 20 1.83 1.16 29.41
C SER A 20 1.03 0.38 30.45
N LEU A 21 0.58 -0.82 30.09
CA LEU A 21 0.20 -1.85 31.06
C LEU A 21 0.83 -3.17 30.61
N VAL A 22 1.89 -3.55 31.31
CA VAL A 22 2.41 -4.92 31.29
C VAL A 22 1.57 -5.72 32.27
N VAL A 23 0.84 -6.73 31.79
CA VAL A 23 0.30 -7.80 32.64
C VAL A 23 0.50 -9.15 31.95
N TRP A 24 1.24 -10.02 32.62
CA TRP A 24 1.31 -11.45 32.34
C TRP A 24 -0.05 -12.08 32.70
N ALA A 25 -0.72 -12.76 31.77
CA ALA A 25 -1.90 -13.56 32.10
C ALA A 25 -1.90 -14.87 31.30
N GLY A 26 -1.86 -15.97 32.05
CA GLY A 26 -1.93 -17.33 31.53
C GLY A 26 -3.28 -17.65 30.88
N THR A 27 -3.26 -18.72 30.09
CA THR A 27 -4.30 -19.22 29.20
C THR A 27 -5.54 -19.80 29.90
N GLN A 28 -6.23 -19.05 30.76
CA GLN A 28 -7.54 -19.44 31.31
C GLN A 28 -8.60 -18.34 31.12
N GLY A 29 -9.53 -18.59 30.18
CA GLY A 29 -10.93 -18.13 30.22
C GLY A 29 -11.22 -16.62 30.19
N TRP A 30 -10.76 -15.89 29.17
CA TRP A 30 -11.07 -14.46 29.05
C TRP A 30 -12.35 -14.21 28.23
N LEU A 31 -13.52 -14.20 28.89
CA LEU A 31 -14.79 -13.77 28.30
C LEU A 31 -15.18 -12.32 28.65
N GLY A 32 -14.35 -11.59 29.42
CA GLY A 32 -14.73 -10.31 30.03
C GLY A 32 -15.90 -10.46 31.03
N PRO A 33 -16.27 -9.40 31.77
CA PRO A 33 -17.45 -9.44 32.64
C PRO A 33 -18.69 -9.78 31.82
N ASN A 34 -19.40 -10.85 32.19
CA ASN A 34 -20.67 -11.28 31.58
C ASN A 34 -20.65 -11.51 30.05
N GLY A 35 -19.51 -11.81 29.44
CA GLY A 35 -19.44 -12.01 27.98
C GLY A 35 -19.64 -10.73 27.17
N LYS A 36 -19.45 -9.55 27.78
CA LYS A 36 -19.71 -8.25 27.14
C LYS A 36 -18.98 -8.04 25.80
N PRO A 37 -17.69 -8.38 25.62
CA PRO A 37 -17.02 -8.23 24.33
C PRO A 37 -17.73 -8.98 23.20
N LYS A 38 -18.15 -10.22 23.46
CA LYS A 38 -18.89 -11.03 22.47
C LYS A 38 -20.26 -10.43 22.16
N ARG A 39 -20.94 -9.85 23.15
CA ARG A 39 -22.24 -9.19 22.94
C ARG A 39 -22.12 -7.93 22.10
N LEU A 40 -21.08 -7.12 22.32
CA LEU A 40 -20.79 -5.92 21.52
C LEU A 40 -20.50 -6.30 20.07
N LEU A 41 -19.65 -7.32 19.84
CA LEU A 41 -19.36 -7.78 18.48
C LEU A 41 -20.62 -8.29 17.75
N ILE A 42 -21.46 -9.10 18.42
CA ILE A 42 -22.73 -9.57 17.84
C ILE A 42 -23.71 -8.41 17.56
N ALA A 43 -23.72 -7.39 18.40
CA ALA A 43 -24.55 -6.21 18.20
C ALA A 43 -24.07 -5.41 16.98
N ALA A 44 -22.75 -5.22 16.84
CA ALA A 44 -22.13 -4.61 15.67
C ALA A 44 -22.44 -5.37 14.37
N ASP A 45 -22.30 -6.70 14.35
CA ASP A 45 -22.65 -7.55 13.19
C ASP A 45 -24.11 -7.35 12.76
N ARG A 46 -25.01 -7.31 13.74
CA ARG A 46 -26.43 -7.07 13.49
C ARG A 46 -26.64 -5.68 12.92
N ALA A 47 -26.04 -4.65 13.51
CA ALA A 47 -26.15 -3.28 13.04
C ALA A 47 -25.63 -3.13 11.60
N VAL A 48 -24.48 -3.74 11.25
CA VAL A 48 -23.96 -3.80 9.88
C VAL A 48 -24.97 -4.43 8.92
N THR A 49 -25.58 -5.55 9.30
CA THR A 49 -26.58 -6.25 8.47
C THR A 49 -27.81 -5.38 8.18
N HIS A 50 -28.16 -4.45 9.08
CA HIS A 50 -29.27 -3.51 8.92
C HIS A 50 -28.83 -2.15 8.35
N GLY A 51 -27.57 -1.98 7.95
CA GLY A 51 -27.02 -0.71 7.44
C GLY A 51 -26.84 0.37 8.51
N GLN A 52 -26.90 0.00 9.79
CA GLN A 52 -26.76 0.90 10.94
C GLN A 52 -25.28 1.11 11.30
N PHE A 53 -24.49 1.65 10.37
CA PHE A 53 -23.03 1.72 10.50
C PHE A 53 -22.55 2.55 11.71
N GLY A 54 -23.28 3.60 12.11
CA GLY A 54 -22.94 4.38 13.30
C GLY A 54 -23.12 3.61 14.62
N GLU A 55 -24.13 2.74 14.70
CA GLU A 55 -24.35 1.87 15.86
C GLU A 55 -23.26 0.78 15.92
N ALA A 56 -22.97 0.16 14.78
CA ALA A 56 -21.87 -0.80 14.66
C ALA A 56 -20.52 -0.20 15.07
N GLN A 57 -20.22 1.02 14.61
CA GLN A 57 -19.01 1.73 14.98
C GLN A 57 -18.93 1.93 16.50
N GLY A 58 -20.01 2.40 17.14
CA GLY A 58 -20.04 2.63 18.59
C GLY A 58 -19.80 1.36 19.40
N ASP A 59 -20.43 0.24 19.02
CA ASP A 59 -20.25 -1.05 19.70
C ASP A 59 -18.80 -1.57 19.57
N LEU A 60 -18.19 -1.43 18.38
CA LEU A 60 -16.82 -1.85 18.11
C LEU A 60 -15.81 -0.96 18.85
N GLU A 61 -15.99 0.35 18.86
CA GLU A 61 -15.17 1.29 19.62
C GLU A 61 -15.26 1.03 21.13
N GLU A 62 -16.46 0.75 21.66
CA GLU A 62 -16.64 0.39 23.08
C GLU A 62 -15.89 -0.90 23.41
N LEU A 63 -15.95 -1.92 22.53
CA LEU A 63 -15.23 -3.18 22.70
C LEU A 63 -13.74 -2.92 22.80
N LEU A 64 -13.18 -2.17 21.85
CA LEU A 64 -11.74 -1.90 21.77
C LEU A 64 -11.23 -1.00 22.90
N ALA A 65 -12.04 -0.03 23.33
CA ALA A 65 -11.69 0.87 24.43
C ALA A 65 -11.77 0.19 25.80
N THR A 66 -12.79 -0.66 26.02
CA THR A 66 -13.05 -1.29 27.32
C THR A 66 -12.31 -2.62 27.48
N PHE A 67 -12.10 -3.33 26.38
CA PHE A 67 -11.52 -4.69 26.36
C PHE A 67 -10.39 -4.81 25.32
N PRO A 68 -9.34 -3.98 25.41
CA PRO A 68 -8.28 -3.93 24.39
C PRO A 68 -7.54 -5.26 24.20
N ASP A 69 -7.47 -6.11 25.23
CA ASP A 69 -6.79 -7.41 25.22
C ASP A 69 -7.74 -8.58 24.93
N SER A 70 -8.98 -8.28 24.50
CA SER A 70 -9.94 -9.32 24.13
C SER A 70 -9.41 -10.20 23.00
N PRO A 71 -9.65 -11.52 23.03
CA PRO A 71 -9.38 -12.39 21.87
C PRO A 71 -10.26 -12.06 20.65
N LEU A 72 -11.20 -11.13 20.78
CA LEU A 72 -12.06 -10.62 19.70
C LEU A 72 -11.59 -9.24 19.18
N ALA A 73 -10.51 -8.68 19.72
CA ALA A 73 -10.08 -7.32 19.38
C ALA A 73 -9.55 -7.21 17.94
N ASP A 74 -8.94 -8.26 17.39
CA ASP A 74 -8.51 -8.29 15.99
C ASP A 74 -9.72 -8.32 15.04
N GLU A 75 -10.72 -9.17 15.30
CA GLU A 75 -11.97 -9.20 14.57
C GLU A 75 -12.72 -7.85 14.66
N ALA A 76 -12.77 -7.24 15.85
CA ALA A 76 -13.39 -5.94 16.04
C ALA A 76 -12.68 -4.83 15.26
N LEU A 77 -11.35 -4.79 15.24
CA LEU A 77 -10.58 -3.83 14.43
C LEU A 77 -10.81 -4.03 12.94
N PHE A 78 -10.88 -5.29 12.50
CA PHE A 78 -11.14 -5.62 11.10
C PHE A 78 -12.52 -5.11 10.66
N GLN A 79 -13.55 -5.42 11.46
CA GLN A 79 -14.91 -4.94 11.20
C GLN A 79 -15.02 -3.42 11.28
N LEU A 80 -14.35 -2.78 12.24
CA LEU A 80 -14.35 -1.32 12.39
C LEU A 80 -13.77 -0.65 11.13
N GLY A 81 -12.67 -1.20 10.61
CA GLY A 81 -12.12 -0.76 9.33
C GLY A 81 -13.13 -0.89 8.18
N GLN A 82 -13.88 -1.99 8.12
CA GLN A 82 -14.92 -2.20 7.08
C GLN A 82 -16.08 -1.21 7.22
N VAL A 83 -16.52 -0.94 8.46
CA VAL A 83 -17.57 0.04 8.77
C VAL A 83 -17.16 1.43 8.31
N HIS A 84 -15.94 1.87 8.62
CA HIS A 84 -15.40 3.14 8.13
C HIS A 84 -15.31 3.19 6.59
N GLN A 85 -14.95 2.08 5.92
CA GLN A 85 -14.99 2.04 4.45
C GLN A 85 -16.43 2.25 3.91
N GLN A 86 -17.45 1.69 4.55
CA GLN A 86 -18.86 1.89 4.16
C GLN A 86 -19.35 3.32 4.39
N GLN A 87 -18.74 4.03 5.34
CA GLN A 87 -19.05 5.42 5.67
C GLN A 87 -18.23 6.44 4.87
N ASP A 88 -17.45 6.01 3.86
CA ASP A 88 -16.52 6.86 3.09
C ASP A 88 -15.49 7.59 3.99
N GLN A 89 -15.01 6.89 5.03
CA GLN A 89 -14.03 7.35 6.02
C GLN A 89 -12.70 6.61 5.85
N PRO A 90 -11.93 6.87 4.76
CA PRO A 90 -10.74 6.09 4.45
C PRO A 90 -9.58 6.34 5.42
N VAL A 91 -9.53 7.47 6.13
CA VAL A 91 -8.45 7.76 7.09
C VAL A 91 -8.62 6.91 8.36
N GLU A 92 -9.84 6.81 8.84
CA GLU A 92 -10.26 6.01 9.98
C GLU A 92 -10.17 4.52 9.66
N ALA A 93 -10.61 4.09 8.46
CA ALA A 93 -10.44 2.72 7.98
C ALA A 93 -8.96 2.32 7.95
N ARG A 94 -8.09 3.22 7.46
CA ARG A 94 -6.63 3.01 7.43
C ARG A 94 -6.07 2.83 8.84
N ALA A 95 -6.52 3.64 9.80
CA ALA A 95 -6.06 3.58 11.18
C ALA A 95 -6.44 2.24 11.83
N ALA A 96 -7.68 1.78 11.67
CA ALA A 96 -8.15 0.50 12.21
C ALA A 96 -7.34 -0.70 11.66
N TYR A 97 -7.12 -0.75 10.34
CA TYR A 97 -6.34 -1.84 9.73
C TYR A 97 -4.86 -1.82 10.11
N ARG A 98 -4.25 -0.64 10.21
CA ARG A 98 -2.86 -0.52 10.69
C ARG A 98 -2.74 -1.02 12.12
N LEU A 99 -3.68 -0.62 12.99
CA LEU A 99 -3.69 -1.04 14.38
C LEU A 99 -3.86 -2.56 14.52
N LEU A 100 -4.66 -3.20 13.67
CA LEU A 100 -4.80 -4.65 13.63
C LEU A 100 -3.45 -5.32 13.32
N LEU A 101 -2.78 -4.90 12.24
CA LEU A 101 -1.51 -5.50 11.83
C LEU A 101 -0.39 -5.26 12.83
N GLU A 102 -0.41 -4.11 13.51
CA GLU A 102 0.56 -3.76 14.55
C GLU A 102 0.37 -4.59 15.82
N ARG A 103 -0.88 -4.69 16.31
CA ARG A 103 -1.18 -5.37 17.59
C ARG A 103 -1.35 -6.88 17.45
N PHE A 104 -1.81 -7.35 16.30
CA PHE A 104 -2.15 -8.75 16.05
C PHE A 104 -1.49 -9.27 14.75
N PRO A 105 -0.16 -9.23 14.63
CA PRO A 105 0.54 -9.62 13.39
C PRO A 105 0.36 -11.10 13.02
N SER A 106 -0.06 -11.96 13.97
CA SER A 106 -0.37 -13.37 13.75
C SER A 106 -1.87 -13.65 13.60
N SER A 107 -2.73 -12.62 13.53
CA SER A 107 -4.17 -12.80 13.33
C SER A 107 -4.45 -13.57 12.04
N PRO A 108 -5.43 -14.48 12.01
CA PRO A 108 -5.88 -15.11 10.77
C PRO A 108 -6.42 -14.09 9.75
N LEU A 109 -6.75 -12.87 10.19
CA LEU A 109 -7.24 -11.79 9.35
C LEU A 109 -6.10 -10.94 8.74
N ALA A 110 -4.83 -11.21 9.06
CA ALA A 110 -3.71 -10.37 8.64
C ALA A 110 -3.61 -10.19 7.12
N THR A 111 -3.69 -11.26 6.33
CA THR A 111 -3.62 -11.18 4.87
C THR A 111 -4.77 -10.36 4.29
N GLN A 112 -6.01 -10.63 4.74
CA GLN A 112 -7.19 -9.88 4.29
C GLN A 112 -7.11 -8.40 4.70
N THR A 113 -6.55 -8.12 5.87
CA THR A 113 -6.31 -6.77 6.37
C THR A 113 -5.28 -6.05 5.52
N GLN A 114 -4.19 -6.71 5.11
CA GLN A 114 -3.18 -6.14 4.22
C GLN A 114 -3.77 -5.76 2.85
N GLU A 115 -4.59 -6.62 2.26
CA GLU A 115 -5.27 -6.33 0.98
C GLU A 115 -6.18 -5.09 1.08
N ARG A 116 -6.98 -5.02 2.14
CA ARG A 116 -7.87 -3.87 2.40
C ARG A 116 -7.08 -2.61 2.70
N LEU A 117 -6.08 -2.69 3.58
CA LEU A 117 -5.20 -1.59 3.91
C LEU A 117 -4.49 -1.04 2.66
N GLY A 118 -4.03 -1.92 1.77
CA GLY A 118 -3.44 -1.52 0.49
C GLY A 118 -4.39 -0.70 -0.37
N THR A 119 -5.64 -1.16 -0.48
CA THR A 119 -6.69 -0.42 -1.20
C THR A 119 -6.97 0.94 -0.56
N VAL A 120 -7.12 0.99 0.76
CA VAL A 120 -7.39 2.23 1.48
C VAL A 120 -6.21 3.21 1.38
N ASN A 121 -4.97 2.73 1.49
CA ASN A 121 -3.76 3.54 1.35
C ASN A 121 -3.74 4.25 -0.01
N VAL A 122 -4.02 3.52 -1.09
CA VAL A 122 -4.14 4.06 -2.45
C VAL A 122 -5.24 5.12 -2.52
N THR A 123 -6.42 4.85 -1.97
CA THR A 123 -7.54 5.82 -1.92
C THR A 123 -7.16 7.11 -1.21
N VAL A 124 -6.51 7.03 -0.04
CA VAL A 124 -6.06 8.21 0.71
C VAL A 124 -5.01 9.00 -0.09
N PHE A 125 -4.08 8.32 -0.77
CA PHE A 125 -3.02 8.99 -1.53
C PHE A 125 -3.53 9.68 -2.80
N PHE A 126 -4.45 9.04 -3.54
CA PHE A 126 -4.97 9.57 -4.80
C PHE A 126 -6.24 10.42 -4.65
N SER A 127 -6.65 10.76 -3.43
CA SER A 127 -7.81 11.63 -3.17
C SER A 127 -7.40 12.98 -2.56
N PRO A 128 -8.27 14.01 -2.67
CA PRO A 128 -8.10 15.28 -1.98
C PRO A 128 -8.19 15.24 -0.44
N VAL A 129 -8.47 14.08 0.16
CA VAL A 129 -8.55 13.93 1.62
C VAL A 129 -7.18 14.24 2.24
N VAL A 130 -7.10 15.28 3.08
CA VAL A 130 -5.84 15.69 3.71
C VAL A 130 -5.65 14.92 5.02
N THR A 131 -4.44 14.41 5.22
CA THR A 131 -4.00 13.76 6.46
C THR A 131 -2.88 14.55 7.11
N GLU A 132 -2.59 14.27 8.38
CA GLU A 132 -1.52 14.94 9.13
C GLU A 132 -0.12 14.72 8.53
N ALA A 133 0.06 13.65 7.76
CA ALA A 133 1.32 13.35 7.08
C ALA A 133 1.54 14.23 5.83
N ASP A 134 0.47 14.79 5.26
CA ASP A 134 0.54 15.55 4.02
C ASP A 134 1.06 16.97 4.26
N ALA A 135 1.70 17.55 3.24
CA ALA A 135 1.93 18.99 3.23
C ALA A 135 0.90 19.74 2.41
N ALA A 136 0.71 20.99 2.79
CA ALA A 136 0.10 22.00 1.93
C ALA A 136 1.19 22.78 1.20
N TYR A 137 1.02 22.96 -0.11
CA TYR A 137 1.83 23.85 -0.92
C TYR A 137 0.94 24.94 -1.54
N GLU A 138 1.35 26.19 -1.43
CA GLU A 138 0.69 27.30 -2.11
C GLU A 138 1.42 27.64 -3.40
N VAL A 139 0.72 27.51 -4.53
CA VAL A 139 1.27 27.74 -5.87
C VAL A 139 1.73 29.18 -6.02
N LYS A 140 2.97 29.38 -6.48
CA LYS A 140 3.57 30.69 -6.72
C LYS A 140 3.49 31.06 -8.19
N ALA A 141 3.61 32.36 -8.48
CA ALA A 141 3.68 32.83 -9.87
C ALA A 141 4.92 32.24 -10.55
N GLY A 142 4.72 31.59 -11.71
CA GLY A 142 5.77 30.91 -12.47
C GLY A 142 5.93 29.41 -12.17
N ASP A 143 5.21 28.87 -11.19
CA ASP A 143 5.24 27.43 -10.92
C ASP A 143 4.63 26.62 -12.08
N THR A 144 5.20 25.43 -12.30
CA THR A 144 4.56 24.37 -13.10
C THR A 144 4.32 23.15 -12.23
N LEU A 145 3.29 22.37 -12.54
CA LEU A 145 2.95 21.19 -11.73
C LEU A 145 4.08 20.14 -11.73
N GLY A 146 4.77 19.99 -12.86
CA GLY A 146 5.94 19.13 -12.97
C GLY A 146 7.09 19.57 -12.08
N ALA A 147 7.41 20.88 -12.06
CA ALA A 147 8.48 21.41 -11.21
C ALA A 147 8.16 21.26 -9.72
N ILE A 148 6.89 21.50 -9.32
CA ILE A 148 6.42 21.26 -7.94
C ILE A 148 6.58 19.77 -7.59
N ALA A 149 6.10 18.86 -8.45
CA ALA A 149 6.20 17.43 -8.21
C ALA A 149 7.65 16.97 -8.02
N THR A 150 8.56 17.39 -8.92
CA THR A 150 9.99 17.10 -8.82
C THR A 150 10.60 17.65 -7.54
N HIS A 151 10.32 18.91 -7.18
CA HIS A 151 10.84 19.52 -5.97
C HIS A 151 10.41 18.79 -4.69
N HIS A 152 9.19 18.27 -4.68
CA HIS A 152 8.65 17.52 -3.54
C HIS A 152 8.88 16.01 -3.60
N HIS A 153 9.66 15.52 -4.57
CA HIS A 153 9.94 14.09 -4.76
C HIS A 153 8.68 13.22 -4.89
N VAL A 154 7.63 13.75 -5.51
CA VAL A 154 6.40 13.01 -5.86
C VAL A 154 6.28 12.88 -7.37
N THR A 155 5.46 11.94 -7.84
CA THR A 155 5.17 11.88 -9.28
C THR A 155 4.17 12.97 -9.66
N LEU A 156 4.25 13.44 -10.91
CA LEU A 156 3.26 14.36 -11.48
C LEU A 156 1.84 13.78 -11.42
N GLU A 157 1.70 12.48 -11.71
CA GLU A 157 0.39 11.82 -11.73
C GLU A 157 -0.23 11.72 -10.33
N LEU A 158 0.57 11.37 -9.31
CA LEU A 158 0.14 11.38 -7.92
C LEU A 158 -0.29 12.78 -7.50
N LEU A 159 0.52 13.79 -7.78
CA LEU A 159 0.20 15.17 -7.42
C LEU A 159 -1.11 15.64 -8.09
N LYS A 160 -1.34 15.31 -9.36
CA LYS A 160 -2.60 15.64 -10.06
C LYS A 160 -3.80 14.99 -9.41
N ARG A 161 -3.76 13.66 -9.25
CA ARG A 161 -4.88 12.86 -8.73
C ARG A 161 -5.21 13.21 -7.29
N ALA A 162 -4.19 13.34 -6.43
CA ALA A 162 -4.34 13.78 -5.05
C ALA A 162 -4.98 15.16 -4.89
N ASN A 163 -5.03 15.97 -5.95
CA ASN A 163 -5.64 17.29 -5.95
C ASN A 163 -6.88 17.41 -6.86
N GLY A 164 -7.40 16.28 -7.35
CA GLY A 164 -8.57 16.27 -8.24
C GLY A 164 -8.34 16.99 -9.58
N LEU A 165 -7.08 17.15 -10.01
CA LEU A 165 -6.73 17.85 -11.24
C LEU A 165 -6.83 16.92 -12.44
N THR A 166 -7.59 17.34 -13.46
CA THR A 166 -7.74 16.60 -14.73
C THR A 166 -6.70 16.99 -15.78
N ASN A 167 -6.01 18.11 -15.59
CA ASN A 167 -4.95 18.62 -16.47
C ASN A 167 -3.85 19.30 -15.64
N ASP A 168 -2.87 19.89 -16.31
CA ASP A 168 -1.68 20.45 -15.65
C ASP A 168 -1.85 21.93 -15.28
N LEU A 169 -3.03 22.51 -15.48
CA LEU A 169 -3.30 23.92 -15.19
C LEU A 169 -3.42 24.14 -13.68
N ILE A 170 -2.54 24.98 -13.16
CA ILE A 170 -2.56 25.50 -11.79
C ILE A 170 -2.58 27.03 -11.79
N ARG A 171 -3.06 27.64 -10.71
CA ARG A 171 -3.13 29.10 -10.57
C ARG A 171 -2.35 29.58 -9.34
N PRO A 172 -1.71 30.76 -9.38
CA PRO A 172 -1.10 31.34 -8.20
C PRO A 172 -2.09 31.43 -7.03
N ARG A 173 -1.60 31.14 -5.81
CA ARG A 173 -2.35 31.00 -4.55
C ARG A 173 -3.27 29.79 -4.44
N GLN A 174 -3.31 28.92 -5.44
CA GLN A 174 -3.98 27.62 -5.31
C GLN A 174 -3.24 26.78 -4.27
N LYS A 175 -3.98 26.18 -3.33
CA LYS A 175 -3.41 25.25 -2.36
C LYS A 175 -3.46 23.84 -2.93
N LEU A 176 -2.33 23.14 -2.88
CA LEU A 176 -2.18 21.76 -3.27
C LEU A 176 -1.82 20.91 -2.06
N LYS A 177 -2.46 19.75 -1.94
CA LYS A 177 -2.01 18.63 -1.12
C LYS A 177 -0.75 18.04 -1.77
N ILE A 178 0.31 17.87 -0.98
CA ILE A 178 1.51 17.14 -1.35
C ILE A 178 1.54 15.85 -0.52
N PRO A 179 1.19 14.69 -1.13
CA PRO A 179 1.35 13.40 -0.46
C PRO A 179 2.82 13.17 -0.13
N ARG A 180 3.13 12.92 1.15
CA ARG A 180 4.50 12.70 1.63
C ARG A 180 4.74 11.25 2.00
N GLY A 181 6.01 10.90 2.09
CA GLY A 181 6.49 9.60 2.55
C GLY A 181 7.60 9.06 1.67
N ALA A 182 8.54 8.33 2.27
CA ALA A 182 9.59 7.65 1.55
C ALA A 182 9.10 6.27 1.11
N PHE A 183 8.87 6.10 -0.20
CA PHE A 183 8.52 4.80 -0.77
C PHE A 183 9.75 3.93 -0.98
N THR A 184 9.64 2.65 -0.63
CA THR A 184 10.59 1.59 -1.01
C THR A 184 9.83 0.38 -1.54
N ILE A 185 10.51 -0.42 -2.36
CA ILE A 185 9.97 -1.64 -2.95
C ILE A 185 10.80 -2.84 -2.48
N LEU A 186 10.13 -3.91 -2.07
CA LEU A 186 10.71 -5.23 -1.83
C LEU A 186 10.06 -6.23 -2.80
N VAL A 187 10.86 -6.97 -3.55
CA VAL A 187 10.41 -8.09 -4.38
C VAL A 187 10.88 -9.38 -3.74
N ASP A 188 9.95 -10.23 -3.33
CA ASP A 188 10.21 -11.58 -2.82
C ASP A 188 9.91 -12.60 -3.92
N LYS A 189 10.96 -13.25 -4.44
CA LYS A 189 10.86 -14.22 -5.53
C LYS A 189 10.23 -15.54 -5.09
N SER A 190 10.41 -15.98 -3.84
CA SER A 190 9.77 -17.19 -3.30
C SER A 190 8.26 -17.05 -3.22
N GLN A 191 7.77 -15.84 -2.95
CA GLN A 191 6.35 -15.54 -2.86
C GLN A 191 5.78 -14.98 -4.16
N ASN A 192 6.63 -14.58 -5.11
CA ASN A 192 6.24 -13.83 -6.31
C ASN A 192 5.37 -12.60 -5.95
N GLN A 193 5.83 -11.86 -4.95
CA GLN A 193 5.18 -10.65 -4.47
C GLN A 193 6.11 -9.43 -4.55
N LEU A 194 5.51 -8.29 -4.87
CA LEU A 194 6.12 -6.98 -4.75
C LEU A 194 5.40 -6.21 -3.64
N LEU A 195 6.12 -5.95 -2.56
CA LEU A 195 5.67 -5.14 -1.44
C LEU A 195 6.17 -3.70 -1.62
N VAL A 196 5.25 -2.75 -1.55
CA VAL A 196 5.54 -1.33 -1.40
C VAL A 196 5.43 -0.99 0.09
N THR A 197 6.44 -0.29 0.61
CA THR A 197 6.36 0.34 1.93
C THR A 197 6.43 1.85 1.81
N GLN A 198 5.84 2.54 2.76
CA GLN A 198 5.94 3.98 2.93
C GLN A 198 6.43 4.23 4.35
N ASP A 199 7.56 4.90 4.51
CA ASP A 199 8.16 5.20 5.83
C ASP A 199 8.33 3.91 6.67
N ASN A 200 8.79 2.84 6.02
CA ASN A 200 8.96 1.48 6.58
C ASN A 200 7.66 0.79 7.05
N GLN A 201 6.50 1.34 6.76
CA GLN A 201 5.21 0.73 7.03
C GLN A 201 4.64 0.09 5.76
N PHE A 202 3.92 -1.02 5.91
CA PHE A 202 3.20 -1.65 4.80
C PHE A 202 2.32 -0.62 4.08
N PHE A 203 2.53 -0.46 2.77
CA PHE A 203 1.70 0.35 1.92
C PHE A 203 0.76 -0.51 1.07
N LYS A 204 1.28 -1.41 0.23
CA LYS A 204 0.49 -2.31 -0.62
C LYS A 204 1.34 -3.48 -1.10
N SER A 205 0.74 -4.63 -1.39
CA SER A 205 1.39 -5.76 -2.05
C SER A 205 0.74 -6.06 -3.39
N TYR A 206 1.53 -6.55 -4.34
CA TYR A 206 1.10 -6.95 -5.69
C TYR A 206 1.66 -8.34 -6.02
N ALA A 207 0.85 -9.16 -6.69
CA ALA A 207 1.37 -10.36 -7.34
C ALA A 207 2.23 -9.98 -8.54
N VAL A 208 3.39 -10.63 -8.69
CA VAL A 208 4.32 -10.37 -9.79
C VAL A 208 4.78 -11.67 -10.43
N ALA A 209 5.32 -11.60 -11.65
CA ALA A 209 6.13 -12.69 -12.20
C ALA A 209 7.61 -12.32 -12.09
N THR A 210 8.44 -13.28 -11.73
CA THR A 210 9.90 -13.14 -11.69
C THR A 210 10.55 -14.16 -12.62
N GLY A 211 11.86 -14.11 -12.77
CA GLY A 211 12.60 -14.91 -13.73
C GLY A 211 12.91 -16.32 -13.22
N THR A 212 12.95 -17.29 -14.15
CA THR A 212 13.40 -18.66 -13.83
C THR A 212 14.88 -18.68 -13.50
N ASP A 213 15.34 -19.72 -12.79
CA ASP A 213 16.76 -20.04 -12.60
C ASP A 213 17.60 -18.87 -12.05
N GLY A 214 16.99 -18.01 -11.22
CA GLY A 214 17.65 -16.84 -10.65
C GLY A 214 17.91 -15.68 -11.62
N SER A 215 17.30 -15.70 -12.82
CA SER A 215 17.50 -14.66 -13.84
C SER A 215 17.00 -13.27 -13.42
N THR A 216 16.05 -13.18 -12.47
CA THR A 216 15.79 -11.93 -11.75
C THR A 216 16.88 -11.76 -10.67
N PRO A 217 17.74 -10.73 -10.80
CA PRO A 217 18.91 -10.56 -9.94
C PRO A 217 18.48 -10.13 -8.53
N THR A 218 19.07 -10.75 -7.51
CA THR A 218 18.94 -10.28 -6.13
C THR A 218 19.87 -9.08 -5.88
N GLY A 219 19.54 -8.29 -4.87
CA GLY A 219 20.29 -7.09 -4.50
C GLY A 219 19.41 -5.85 -4.37
N THR A 220 20.05 -4.70 -4.21
CA THR A 220 19.39 -3.40 -4.11
C THR A 220 19.66 -2.58 -5.37
N PHE A 221 18.60 -2.00 -5.92
CA PHE A 221 18.57 -1.22 -7.15
C PHE A 221 17.82 0.08 -6.92
N LYS A 222 17.88 0.99 -7.88
CA LYS A 222 17.08 2.23 -7.89
C LYS A 222 16.23 2.34 -9.15
N ILE A 223 15.02 2.89 -9.02
CA ILE A 223 14.23 3.32 -10.19
C ILE A 223 14.89 4.55 -10.82
N VAL A 224 15.47 4.42 -12.01
CA VAL A 224 16.21 5.51 -12.67
C VAL A 224 15.48 6.11 -13.86
N ASN A 225 14.56 5.38 -14.47
CA ASN A 225 13.74 5.90 -15.56
C ASN A 225 12.36 5.26 -15.58
N LYS A 226 11.42 5.98 -16.20
CA LYS A 226 10.01 5.61 -16.26
C LYS A 226 9.45 5.95 -17.64
N LEU A 227 8.76 5.01 -18.28
CA LEU A 227 8.18 5.19 -19.62
C LEU A 227 6.72 4.73 -19.65
N VAL A 228 5.87 5.54 -20.28
CA VAL A 228 4.48 5.20 -20.63
C VAL A 228 4.48 4.57 -22.01
N ASN A 229 3.78 3.44 -22.18
CA ASN A 229 3.73 2.68 -23.44
C ASN A 229 5.14 2.50 -24.04
N PRO A 230 6.03 1.77 -23.35
CA PRO A 230 7.44 1.70 -23.70
C PRO A 230 7.68 0.99 -25.04
N VAL A 231 8.53 1.57 -25.88
CA VAL A 231 9.19 0.85 -26.99
C VAL A 231 10.13 -0.20 -26.39
N TRP A 232 10.05 -1.45 -26.86
CA TRP A 232 10.95 -2.50 -26.43
C TRP A 232 12.18 -2.60 -27.34
N TYR A 233 13.33 -2.19 -26.80
CA TYR A 233 14.62 -2.36 -27.44
C TYR A 233 15.21 -3.72 -27.04
N ARG A 234 15.34 -4.63 -28.01
CA ARG A 234 16.00 -5.92 -27.83
C ARG A 234 17.10 -6.10 -28.86
N GLN A 235 17.98 -7.08 -28.67
CA GLN A 235 19.08 -7.31 -29.60
C GLN A 235 18.53 -7.53 -31.03
N GLY A 236 18.95 -6.66 -31.95
CA GLY A 236 18.54 -6.72 -33.36
C GLY A 236 17.13 -6.24 -33.67
N ALA A 237 16.36 -5.70 -32.70
CA ALA A 237 15.00 -5.22 -32.97
C ALA A 237 14.58 -4.04 -32.08
N VAL A 238 13.85 -3.11 -32.69
CA VAL A 238 13.08 -2.05 -32.01
C VAL A 238 11.62 -2.42 -32.17
N VAL A 239 10.95 -2.76 -31.07
CA VAL A 239 9.57 -3.26 -31.09
C VAL A 239 8.65 -2.17 -30.53
N PRO A 240 7.81 -1.52 -31.36
CA PRO A 240 6.91 -0.46 -30.93
C PRO A 240 5.87 -0.92 -29.89
N PRO A 241 5.24 -0.01 -29.12
CA PRO A 241 4.26 -0.36 -28.09
C PRO A 241 3.01 -1.07 -28.62
N GLU A 242 2.57 -0.73 -29.82
CA GLU A 242 1.40 -1.31 -30.50
C GLU A 242 1.66 -2.70 -31.09
N SER A 243 2.92 -3.13 -31.15
CA SER A 243 3.28 -4.43 -31.70
C SER A 243 2.84 -5.56 -30.76
N PRO A 244 2.22 -6.64 -31.26
CA PRO A 244 1.90 -7.81 -30.46
C PRO A 244 3.16 -8.52 -29.92
N GLU A 245 4.33 -8.23 -30.47
CA GLU A 245 5.60 -8.73 -29.95
C GLU A 245 6.11 -7.95 -28.72
N ASN A 246 5.53 -6.79 -28.41
CA ASN A 246 5.95 -6.00 -27.27
C ASN A 246 5.40 -6.58 -25.97
N ILE A 247 6.30 -7.12 -25.16
CA ILE A 247 5.95 -7.77 -23.89
C ILE A 247 5.88 -6.80 -22.70
N LEU A 248 6.25 -5.53 -22.87
CA LEU A 248 6.47 -4.61 -21.76
C LEU A 248 5.17 -4.07 -21.15
N GLY A 249 4.04 -4.24 -21.84
CA GLY A 249 2.75 -3.73 -21.39
C GLY A 249 2.70 -2.20 -21.37
N THR A 250 1.95 -1.63 -20.43
CA THR A 250 1.59 -0.19 -20.48
C THR A 250 2.59 0.73 -19.77
N ARG A 251 3.43 0.21 -18.87
CA ARG A 251 4.42 0.99 -18.12
C ARG A 251 5.74 0.24 -17.96
N TRP A 252 6.81 1.02 -17.91
CA TRP A 252 8.16 0.57 -17.58
C TRP A 252 8.72 1.42 -16.44
N LEU A 253 9.30 0.78 -15.43
CA LEU A 253 10.11 1.36 -14.37
C LEU A 253 11.48 0.68 -14.38
N GLY A 254 12.49 1.32 -14.97
CA GLY A 254 13.80 0.73 -15.17
C GLY A 254 14.72 0.88 -13.96
N PHE A 255 15.53 -0.14 -13.74
CA PHE A 255 16.55 -0.16 -12.69
C PHE A 255 17.84 0.52 -13.16
N ASP A 256 18.69 0.89 -12.20
CA ASP A 256 20.10 1.25 -12.42
C ASP A 256 20.97 0.07 -12.92
N LYS A 257 20.36 -1.09 -13.16
CA LYS A 257 20.92 -2.22 -13.90
C LYS A 257 20.32 -2.29 -15.31
N LYS A 258 21.15 -2.00 -16.32
CA LYS A 258 20.75 -2.03 -17.74
C LYS A 258 20.03 -3.33 -18.10
N GLY A 259 18.87 -3.21 -18.76
CA GLY A 259 18.06 -4.34 -19.22
C GLY A 259 17.09 -4.90 -18.18
N TYR A 260 17.08 -4.39 -16.94
CA TYR A 260 16.20 -4.85 -15.87
C TYR A 260 15.25 -3.74 -15.41
N GLY A 261 14.05 -4.14 -14.99
CA GLY A 261 13.03 -3.24 -14.49
C GLY A 261 11.76 -3.97 -14.09
N ILE A 262 10.79 -3.18 -13.63
CA ILE A 262 9.41 -3.57 -13.39
C ILE A 262 8.59 -3.09 -14.58
N HIS A 263 7.77 -3.96 -15.15
CA HIS A 263 6.90 -3.58 -16.27
C HIS A 263 5.57 -4.33 -16.25
N GLY A 264 4.65 -3.90 -17.10
CA GLY A 264 3.36 -4.57 -17.30
C GLY A 264 3.49 -5.92 -18.00
N SER A 265 2.40 -6.42 -18.57
CA SER A 265 2.45 -7.62 -19.39
C SER A 265 1.30 -7.62 -20.40
N VAL A 266 1.56 -8.14 -21.60
CA VAL A 266 0.51 -8.48 -22.58
C VAL A 266 -0.07 -9.88 -22.35
N ASP A 267 0.63 -10.71 -21.56
CA ASP A 267 0.15 -12.01 -21.11
C ASP A 267 0.17 -12.08 -19.57
N PRO A 268 -1.00 -12.02 -18.91
CA PRO A 268 -1.08 -12.06 -17.45
C PRO A 268 -0.96 -13.49 -16.87
N SER A 269 -0.96 -14.55 -17.68
CA SER A 269 -1.01 -15.94 -17.20
C SER A 269 0.22 -16.38 -16.39
N GLY A 270 1.32 -15.63 -16.54
CA GLY A 270 2.58 -15.82 -15.80
C GLY A 270 2.66 -15.11 -14.46
N ILE A 271 1.74 -14.21 -14.14
CA ILE A 271 1.75 -13.48 -12.85
C ILE A 271 1.57 -14.48 -11.68
N GLY A 272 2.37 -14.30 -10.62
CA GLY A 272 2.45 -15.22 -9.50
C GLY A 272 3.41 -16.40 -9.70
N LYS A 273 4.19 -16.42 -10.80
CA LYS A 273 5.10 -17.52 -11.15
C LYS A 273 6.50 -17.01 -11.50
N GLN A 274 7.49 -17.89 -11.36
CA GLN A 274 8.85 -17.66 -11.88
C GLN A 274 8.93 -18.15 -13.33
N VAL A 275 8.70 -17.27 -14.30
CA VAL A 275 8.58 -17.61 -15.73
C VAL A 275 9.22 -16.60 -16.69
N THR A 276 9.76 -15.50 -16.18
CA THR A 276 10.31 -14.43 -17.03
C THR A 276 11.78 -14.68 -17.37
N ALA A 277 12.34 -13.86 -18.28
CA ALA A 277 13.77 -13.86 -18.59
C ALA A 277 14.61 -13.00 -17.61
N GLY A 278 13.98 -12.41 -16.58
CA GLY A 278 14.68 -11.66 -15.53
C GLY A 278 13.98 -10.39 -15.05
N CYS A 279 13.11 -9.77 -15.86
CA CYS A 279 12.31 -8.62 -15.41
C CYS A 279 11.20 -9.02 -14.45
N VAL A 280 10.79 -8.08 -13.59
CA VAL A 280 9.59 -8.20 -12.75
C VAL A 280 8.38 -7.79 -13.58
N ARG A 281 7.44 -8.70 -13.81
CA ARG A 281 6.21 -8.40 -14.57
C ARG A 281 5.03 -8.25 -13.63
N MET A 282 4.11 -7.34 -13.96
CA MET A 282 2.89 -7.08 -13.22
C MET A 282 1.67 -7.10 -14.17
N HIS A 283 0.46 -7.16 -13.62
CA HIS A 283 -0.72 -6.78 -14.40
C HIS A 283 -0.62 -5.29 -14.81
N ASN A 284 -1.17 -4.94 -15.97
CA ASN A 284 -1.10 -3.56 -16.48
C ASN A 284 -1.75 -2.55 -15.52
N GLN A 285 -2.87 -2.90 -14.89
CA GLN A 285 -3.52 -2.05 -13.89
C GLN A 285 -2.64 -1.81 -12.66
N ASP A 286 -1.94 -2.85 -12.19
CA ASP A 286 -1.07 -2.75 -11.02
C ASP A 286 0.20 -1.94 -11.30
N VAL A 287 0.82 -2.12 -12.48
CA VAL A 287 2.02 -1.33 -12.84
C VAL A 287 1.66 0.13 -13.12
N GLU A 288 0.45 0.43 -13.58
CA GLU A 288 -0.03 1.81 -13.74
C GLU A 288 -0.21 2.50 -12.40
N GLU A 289 -0.79 1.81 -11.42
CA GLU A 289 -0.88 2.33 -10.05
C GLU A 289 0.50 2.52 -9.42
N LEU A 290 1.38 1.51 -9.51
CA LEU A 290 2.77 1.60 -9.02
C LEU A 290 3.52 2.74 -9.70
N PHE A 291 3.37 2.90 -11.02
CA PHE A 291 3.96 3.98 -11.78
C PHE A 291 3.45 5.34 -11.28
N ALA A 292 2.17 5.47 -10.98
CA ALA A 292 1.65 6.72 -10.44
C ALA A 292 2.17 6.99 -9.02
N LEU A 293 2.40 5.97 -8.18
CA LEU A 293 2.87 6.15 -6.80
C LEU A 293 4.38 6.46 -6.71
N ILE A 294 5.20 5.72 -7.44
CA ILE A 294 6.64 5.59 -7.13
C ILE A 294 7.48 6.67 -7.85
N PRO A 295 8.17 7.57 -7.12
CA PRO A 295 9.06 8.55 -7.71
C PRO A 295 10.37 7.93 -8.24
N LEU A 296 11.09 8.68 -9.08
CA LEU A 296 12.46 8.30 -9.45
C LEU A 296 13.36 8.33 -8.21
N GLY A 297 14.35 7.45 -8.18
CA GLY A 297 15.29 7.29 -7.06
C GLY A 297 14.82 6.33 -5.96
N THR A 298 13.57 5.86 -6.00
CA THR A 298 13.05 4.85 -5.06
C THR A 298 13.90 3.58 -5.09
N ASP A 299 14.22 3.09 -3.89
CA ASP A 299 14.95 1.85 -3.68
C ASP A 299 14.07 0.62 -3.97
N VAL A 300 14.67 -0.35 -4.65
CA VAL A 300 14.09 -1.65 -4.96
C VAL A 300 15.04 -2.72 -4.44
N THR A 301 14.61 -3.48 -3.44
CA THR A 301 15.35 -4.64 -2.93
C THR A 301 14.71 -5.90 -3.47
N ILE A 302 15.51 -6.82 -4.02
CA ILE A 302 15.05 -8.11 -4.54
C ILE A 302 15.73 -9.23 -3.75
N VAL A 303 14.91 -10.11 -3.18
CA VAL A 303 15.33 -11.26 -2.37
C VAL A 303 14.78 -12.57 -2.93
N ASP A 304 15.40 -13.68 -2.54
CA ASP A 304 14.95 -15.02 -2.89
C ASP A 304 13.81 -15.50 -1.99
#